data_AF-A0A7C5TRE1-F1
#
_entry.id   AF-A0A7C5TRE1-F1
#
_cell.length_a   1.000
_cell.length_b   1.000
_cell.length_c   1.000
_cell.angle_alpha   90.00
_cell.angle_beta   90.00
_cell.angle_gamma   90.00
#
_symmetry.space_group_name_H-M   'P 1'
#
loop_
_entity.id
_entity.type
_entity.pdbx_description
1 polymer ?
#
loop_
_entity_poly.entity_id
_entity_poly.type
_entity_poly.pdbx_seq_one_letter_code
_entity_poly.pdbx_strand_id
1 'polypeptide(L)'
;MNMDSLSWDMIAAAIGVAAAHTVLGPDHYLPFVMLARARNWSRRRTLVVTILCGLGHVGSSIVLGGLGVAAGVALSHLRGVEGLRGGIAAWA
;
A
#
# COMPACT_ATOMS: atom_id res chain seq x y z
N MET A 1 7.38 7.78 -24.23
CA MET A 1 8.03 7.25 -23.01
C MET A 1 7.81 5.75 -23.03
N ASN A 2 8.87 4.94 -23.02
CA ASN A 2 8.72 3.48 -22.96
C ASN A 2 8.10 3.15 -21.60
N MET A 3 6.93 2.49 -21.61
CA MET A 3 6.23 2.07 -20.39
C MET A 3 7.12 1.15 -19.53
N ASP A 4 8.04 0.45 -20.20
CA ASP A 4 8.91 -0.58 -19.66
C ASP A 4 9.91 -0.02 -18.64
N SER A 5 10.58 1.11 -18.93
CA SER A 5 11.57 1.69 -18.02
C SER A 5 10.91 2.25 -16.75
N LEU A 6 9.79 2.95 -16.92
CA LEU A 6 8.98 3.48 -15.81
C LEU A 6 8.47 2.36 -14.88
N SER A 7 8.14 1.19 -15.43
CA SER A 7 7.68 0.04 -14.64
C SER A 7 8.80 -0.58 -13.78
N TRP A 8 10.01 -0.72 -14.32
CA TRP A 8 11.14 -1.28 -13.59
C TRP A 8 11.64 -0.35 -12.49
N ASP A 9 11.69 0.95 -12.76
CA ASP A 9 12.10 1.96 -11.77
C ASP A 9 11.17 1.99 -10.56
N MET A 10 9.86 1.87 -10.78
CA MET A 10 8.85 1.80 -9.71
C MET A 10 8.97 0.54 -8.87
N ILE A 11 9.24 -0.62 -9.51
CA ILE A 11 9.47 -1.87 -8.77
C ILE A 11 10.74 -1.76 -7.91
N ALA A 12 11.82 -1.22 -8.48
CA ALA A 12 13.07 -1.03 -7.76
C ALA A 12 12.90 -0.09 -6.55
N ALA A 13 12.21 1.04 -6.75
CA ALA A 13 11.89 1.98 -5.68
C ALA A 13 11.02 1.33 -4.59
N ALA A 14 9.97 0.59 -4.96
CA ALA A 14 9.09 -0.09 -4.02
C ALA A 14 9.86 -1.11 -3.17
N ILE A 15 10.70 -1.94 -3.78
CA ILE A 15 11.55 -2.91 -3.07
C ILE A 15 12.52 -2.19 -2.13
N GLY A 16 13.22 -1.16 -2.63
CA GLY A 16 14.21 -0.40 -1.86
C GLY A 16 13.60 0.26 -0.63
N VAL A 17 12.47 0.95 -0.79
CA VAL A 17 11.77 1.62 0.31
C VAL A 17 11.22 0.59 1.29
N ALA A 18 10.58 -0.49 0.84
CA ALA A 18 10.05 -1.52 1.72
C ALA A 18 11.15 -2.20 2.55
N ALA A 19 12.29 -2.52 1.93
CA ALA A 19 13.43 -3.11 2.61
C ALA A 19 14.05 -2.14 3.61
N ALA A 20 14.33 -0.89 3.20
CA ALA A 20 14.90 0.13 4.07
C ALA A 20 13.99 0.43 5.27
N HIS A 21 12.69 0.62 5.03
CA HIS A 21 11.72 0.86 6.10
C HIS A 21 11.63 -0.31 7.08
N THR A 22 11.63 -1.56 6.60
CA THR A 22 11.55 -2.74 7.47
C THR A 22 12.83 -2.92 8.30
N VAL A 23 14.01 -2.63 7.73
CA VAL A 23 15.29 -2.76 8.42
C VAL A 23 15.49 -1.62 9.43
N LEU A 24 15.17 -0.39 9.05
CA LEU A 24 15.39 0.80 9.88
C LEU A 24 14.26 1.02 10.90
N GLY A 25 13.04 0.59 10.58
CA GLY A 25 11.85 0.70 11.42
C GLY A 25 11.72 -0.50 12.36
N PRO A 26 11.96 -0.34 13.67
CA PRO A 26 11.83 -1.45 14.62
C PRO A 26 10.38 -1.93 14.77
N ASP A 27 9.40 -1.11 14.41
CA ASP A 27 7.97 -1.37 14.57
C ASP A 27 7.46 -2.56 13.74
N HIS A 28 8.17 -2.96 12.68
CA HIS A 28 7.76 -4.07 11.81
C HIS A 28 8.36 -5.43 12.19
N TYR A 29 9.42 -5.49 12.99
CA TYR A 29 10.03 -6.77 13.42
C TYR A 29 10.11 -6.93 14.94
N LEU A 30 10.33 -5.85 15.70
CA LEU A 30 10.56 -5.91 17.14
C LEU A 30 9.36 -6.48 17.90
N PRO A 31 8.09 -6.14 17.59
CA PRO A 31 6.95 -6.72 18.27
C PRO A 31 6.91 -8.26 18.15
N PHE A 32 7.21 -8.81 16.98
CA PHE A 32 7.22 -10.26 16.76
C PHE A 32 8.38 -10.94 17.50
N VAL A 33 9.56 -10.32 17.53
CA VAL A 33 10.72 -10.82 18.29
C VAL A 33 10.42 -10.83 19.78
N MET A 34 9.85 -9.74 20.30
CA MET A 34 9.48 -9.65 21.72
C MET A 34 8.39 -10.66 22.10
N LEU A 35 7.35 -10.80 21.25
CA LEU A 35 6.28 -11.78 21.48
C LEU A 35 6.81 -13.22 21.42
N ALA A 36 7.67 -13.53 20.45
CA ALA A 36 8.32 -14.83 20.33
C ALA A 36 9.15 -15.17 21.58
N ARG A 37 9.90 -14.19 22.11
CA ARG A 37 10.70 -14.37 23.33
C ARG A 37 9.82 -14.55 24.56
N ALA A 38 8.79 -13.72 24.74
CA ALA A 38 7.88 -13.81 25.88
C ALA A 38 7.06 -15.11 25.90
N ARG A 39 6.78 -15.68 24.73
CA ARG A 39 5.98 -16.91 24.57
C ARG A 39 6.80 -18.16 24.25
N ASN A 40 8.13 -18.05 24.30
CA ASN A 40 9.09 -19.11 23.99
C ASN A 40 8.78 -19.83 22.65
N TRP A 41 8.47 -19.07 21.60
CA TRP A 41 8.13 -19.61 20.29
C TRP A 41 9.35 -20.22 19.59
N SER A 42 9.13 -21.33 18.89
CA SER A 42 10.14 -21.85 17.96
C SER A 42 10.32 -20.88 16.79
N ARG A 43 11.52 -20.86 16.20
CA ARG A 43 11.84 -20.01 15.02
C ARG A 43 10.82 -20.19 13.89
N ARG A 44 10.40 -21.44 13.65
CA ARG A 44 9.38 -21.76 12.63
C ARG A 44 8.04 -21.08 12.93
N ARG A 45 7.58 -21.11 14.18
CA ARG A 45 6.32 -20.44 14.57
C ARG A 45 6.43 -18.93 14.40
N THR A 46 7.52 -18.32 14.86
CA THR A 46 7.75 -16.88 14.69
C THR A 46 7.69 -16.50 13.21
N LEU A 47 8.41 -17.23 12.35
CA LEU A 47 8.48 -16.95 10.92
C LEU A 47 7.11 -17.06 10.24
N VAL A 48 6.35 -18.14 10.52
CA VAL A 48 5.01 -18.34 9.96
C VAL A 48 4.05 -17.23 10.41
N VAL A 49 4.03 -16.89 11.70
CA VAL A 49 3.14 -15.84 12.22
C VAL A 49 3.50 -14.48 11.63
N THR A 50 4.78 -14.11 11.60
CA THR A 50 5.23 -12.85 11.00
C THR A 50 4.87 -12.77 9.52
N ILE A 51 5.04 -13.84 8.74
CA ILE A 51 4.65 -13.86 7.32
C ILE A 51 3.14 -13.68 7.15
N LEU A 52 2.33 -14.41 7.92
CA LEU A 52 0.86 -14.30 7.82
C LEU A 52 0.38 -12.89 8.18
N CYS A 53 0.93 -12.29 9.24
CA CYS A 53 0.64 -10.89 9.59
C CYS A 53 1.12 -9.91 8.51
N GLY A 54 2.30 -10.10 7.96
CA GLY A 54 2.83 -9.27 6.86
C GLY A 54 1.94 -9.33 5.62
N LEU A 55 1.50 -10.53 5.22
CA LEU A 55 0.56 -10.72 4.11
C LEU A 55 -0.78 -10.01 4.37
N GLY A 56 -1.33 -10.14 5.58
CA GLY A 56 -2.56 -9.45 5.95
C GLY A 56 -2.39 -7.93 5.93
N HIS A 57 -1.29 -7.43 6.50
CA HIS A 57 -0.98 -6.00 6.55
C HIS A 57 -0.85 -5.40 5.13
N VAL A 58 0.06 -5.94 4.31
CA VAL A 58 0.29 -5.44 2.94
C VAL A 58 -0.93 -5.66 2.05
N GLY A 59 -1.56 -6.84 2.13
CA GLY A 59 -2.74 -7.17 1.35
C GLY A 59 -3.90 -6.21 1.65
N SER A 60 -4.12 -5.86 2.93
CA SER A 60 -5.16 -4.90 3.30
C SER A 60 -4.89 -3.50 2.73
N SER A 61 -3.63 -3.04 2.74
CA SER A 61 -3.23 -1.78 2.12
C SER A 61 -3.46 -1.77 0.61
N ILE A 62 -3.15 -2.87 -0.09
CA ILE A 62 -3.43 -3.00 -1.54
C ILE A 62 -4.93 -2.90 -1.81
N VAL A 63 -5.75 -3.60 -1.03
CA VAL A 63 -7.21 -3.54 -1.18
C VAL A 63 -7.71 -2.12 -0.96
N LEU A 64 -7.29 -1.45 0.13
CA LEU A 64 -7.68 -0.07 0.41
C LEU A 64 -7.20 0.90 -0.68
N GLY A 65 -5.98 0.74 -1.17
CA GLY A 65 -5.46 1.51 -2.30
C GLY A 65 -6.29 1.32 -3.57
N GLY A 66 -6.65 0.07 -3.88
CA GLY A 66 -7.53 -0.26 -5.02
C GLY A 66 -8.92 0.36 -4.88
N LEU A 67 -9.51 0.32 -3.69
CA LEU A 67 -10.78 1.01 -3.41
C LEU A 67 -10.65 2.53 -3.57
N GLY A 68 -9.52 3.11 -3.14
CA GLY A 68 -9.22 4.54 -3.33
C GLY A 68 -9.12 4.91 -4.82
N VAL A 69 -8.46 4.09 -5.63
CA VAL A 69 -8.41 4.26 -7.09
C VAL A 69 -9.82 4.17 -7.70
N ALA A 70 -10.60 3.16 -7.33
CA ALA A 70 -11.97 2.99 -7.83
C ALA A 70 -12.86 4.20 -7.48
N ALA A 71 -12.77 4.69 -6.24
CA ALA A 71 -13.47 5.90 -5.81
C ALA A 71 -13.00 7.14 -6.60
N GLY A 72 -11.69 7.28 -6.82
CA GLY A 72 -11.12 8.37 -7.62
C GLY A 72 -11.61 8.37 -9.06
N VAL A 73 -11.72 7.19 -9.69
CA VAL A 73 -12.30 7.03 -11.03
C VAL A 73 -13.79 7.38 -11.01
N ALA A 74 -14.56 6.89 -10.05
CA ALA A 74 -15.98 7.24 -9.95
C ALA A 74 -16.20 8.75 -9.80
N LEU A 75 -15.37 9.44 -9.01
CA LEU A 75 -15.40 10.89 -8.83
C LEU A 75 -15.03 11.65 -10.11
N SER A 76 -14.10 11.15 -10.94
CA SER A 76 -13.71 11.82 -12.17
C SER A 76 -14.86 11.86 -13.19
N HIS A 77 -15.70 10.82 -13.24
CA HIS A 77 -16.92 10.80 -14.06
C HIS A 77 -17.95 11.85 -13.62
N LEU A 78 -18.11 12.05 -12.30
CA LEU A 78 -19.01 13.08 -11.75
C LEU A 78 -18.51 14.50 -12.05
N ARG A 79 -17.19 14.71 -12.05
CA ARG A 79 -16.59 15.99 -12.45
C ARG A 79 -16.86 16.37 -13.91
N GLY A 80 -17.08 15.41 -14.81
CA GLY A 80 -17.47 15.71 -16.19
C GLY A 80 -18.83 16.40 -16.28
N VAL A 81 -19.80 15.92 -15.49
CA VAL A 81 -21.14 16.53 -15.37
C VAL A 81 -21.07 17.89 -14.66
N GLU A 82 -20.26 17.96 -13.60
CA GLU A 82 -20.00 19.20 -12.87
C GLU A 82 -19.31 20.27 -13.74
N GLY A 83 -18.40 19.88 -14.64
CA GLY A 83 -17.74 20.78 -15.58
C GLY A 83 -18.70 21.39 -16.60
N LEU A 84 -19.68 20.61 -17.07
CA LEU A 84 -20.77 21.11 -17.92
C LEU A 84 -21.67 22.10 -17.16
N ARG A 85 -22.06 21.76 -15.93
CA ARG A 85 -22.84 22.65 -15.04
C ARG A 85 -22.08 23.94 -14.74
N GLY A 86 -20.80 23.84 -14.41
CA GLY A 86 -19.91 24.97 -14.16
C GLY A 86 -19.73 25.83 -15.40
N GLY A 87 -19.64 25.23 -16.60
CA GLY A 87 -19.66 25.94 -17.86
C GLY A 87 -20.97 26.72 -18.06
N ILE A 88 -22.13 26.10 -17.85
CA ILE A 88 -23.42 26.81 -17.98
C ILE A 88 -23.53 27.96 -16.96
N ALA A 89 -23.07 27.75 -15.72
CA ALA A 89 -23.12 28.75 -14.66
C ALA A 89 -22.06 29.87 -14.79
N ALA A 90 -20.97 29.65 -15.52
CA ALA A 90 -19.93 30.66 -15.74
C ALA A 90 -20.25 31.62 -16.89
N TRP A 91 -21.20 31.26 -17.76
CA TRP A 91 -21.62 32.02 -18.93
C TRP A 91 -23.06 32.56 -18.85
N ALA A 92 -23.76 32.31 -17.74
CA ALA A 92 -25.03 32.93 -17.37
C ALA A 92 -24.79 34.05 -16.35
#